data_AF-A0A956EIQ0-F1
#
_entry.id   AF-A0A956EIQ0-F1
#
_cell.length_a   1.000
_cell.length_b   1.000
_cell.length_c   1.000
_cell.angle_alpha   90.00
_cell.angle_beta   90.00
_cell.angle_gamma   90.00
#
_symmetry.space_group_name_H-M   'P 1'
#
loop_
_entity.id
_entity.type
_entity.pdbx_description
1 polymer ?
#
loop_
_entity_poly.entity_id
_entity_poly.type
_entity_poly.pdbx_seq_one_letter_code
_entity_poly.pdbx_strand_id
1 'polypeptide(L)'
;MIQKIDEDARWRGMFTEVRGLEICAGHELALEPTLAGKERRPTPSALQLVTGSVFVMAKGSRLVIRRGATLVIRTGTRMRMEPGAQVIVEEGGHVYIEHKADIAFTPGESGFRVARGASIGVDPALGRALPELRVPQPIPRI
;
A
#
# COMPACT_ATOMS: atom_id res chain seq x y z
N MET A 1 -13.32 -10.25 -3.96
CA MET A 1 -13.85 -9.60 -2.75
C MET A 1 -13.03 -8.34 -2.53
N ILE A 2 -13.69 -7.19 -2.42
CA ILE A 2 -13.02 -5.90 -2.18
C ILE A 2 -13.09 -5.63 -0.69
N GLN A 3 -11.94 -5.38 -0.06
CA GLN A 3 -11.86 -4.96 1.33
C GLN A 3 -12.03 -3.44 1.40
N LYS A 4 -12.99 -2.98 2.22
CA LYS A 4 -13.21 -1.54 2.43
C LYS A 4 -12.58 -1.10 3.75
N ILE A 5 -11.97 0.07 3.72
CA ILE A 5 -11.38 0.77 4.85
C ILE A 5 -12.22 2.01 5.09
N ASP A 6 -13.20 1.89 5.98
CA ASP A 6 -14.18 2.93 6.36
C ASP A 6 -13.82 3.61 7.69
N GLU A 7 -12.63 3.35 8.20
CA GLU A 7 -12.03 4.01 9.35
C GLU A 7 -10.52 4.09 9.18
N ASP A 8 -9.86 4.96 9.94
CA ASP A 8 -8.40 5.04 9.90
C ASP A 8 -7.80 3.72 10.37
N ALA A 9 -7.01 3.07 9.52
CA ALA A 9 -6.52 1.73 9.75
C ALA A 9 -5.00 1.65 9.65
N ARG A 10 -4.43 0.69 10.38
CA ARG A 10 -3.03 0.30 10.28
C ARG A 10 -2.94 -1.08 9.66
N TRP A 11 -2.11 -1.18 8.63
CA TRP A 11 -1.72 -2.44 8.05
C TRP A 11 -0.40 -2.91 8.67
N ARG A 12 -0.46 -4.00 9.42
CA ARG A 12 0.71 -4.69 9.96
C ARG A 12 0.63 -6.14 9.52
N GLY A 13 1.43 -6.50 8.54
CA GLY A 13 1.35 -7.82 7.93
C GLY A 13 2.62 -8.14 7.16
N MET A 14 3.15 -9.33 7.42
CA MET A 14 4.24 -9.89 6.63
C MET A 14 3.63 -10.46 5.35
N PHE A 15 3.93 -9.83 4.20
CA PHE A 15 3.57 -10.27 2.84
C PHE A 15 2.11 -10.66 2.63
N THR A 16 1.22 -9.66 2.60
CA THR A 16 -0.21 -9.91 2.37
C THR A 16 -0.66 -9.63 0.96
N GLU A 17 -1.27 -10.62 0.34
CA GLU A 17 -1.99 -10.47 -0.92
C GLU A 17 -3.41 -9.95 -0.71
N VAL A 18 -3.74 -8.86 -1.41
CA VAL A 18 -5.07 -8.27 -1.40
C VAL A 18 -5.60 -8.22 -2.82
N ARG A 19 -6.76 -8.89 -3.04
CA ARG A 19 -7.44 -9.01 -4.34
C ARG A 19 -8.33 -7.82 -4.69
N GLY A 20 -8.47 -6.87 -3.78
CA GLY A 20 -9.23 -5.65 -3.96
C GLY A 20 -9.28 -4.87 -2.67
N LEU A 21 -9.02 -3.56 -2.75
CA LEU A 21 -8.94 -2.68 -1.60
C LEU A 21 -9.58 -1.33 -1.95
N GLU A 22 -10.34 -0.77 -1.03
CA GLU A 22 -10.92 0.56 -1.15
C GLU A 22 -10.67 1.32 0.14
N ILE A 23 -9.99 2.47 0.06
CA ILE A 23 -9.92 3.41 1.18
C ILE A 23 -11.04 4.41 0.99
N CYS A 24 -12.01 4.40 1.91
CA CYS A 24 -13.18 5.26 1.85
C CYS A 24 -12.80 6.73 2.07
N ALA A 25 -13.73 7.62 1.72
CA ALA A 25 -13.45 9.05 1.64
C ALA A 25 -12.99 9.60 2.99
N GLY A 26 -11.89 10.37 2.97
CA GLY A 26 -11.32 10.99 4.16
C GLY A 26 -10.56 10.05 5.11
N HIS A 27 -10.51 8.74 4.84
CA HIS A 27 -9.81 7.79 5.70
C HIS A 27 -8.36 7.54 5.29
N GLU A 28 -7.57 7.11 6.26
CA GLU A 28 -6.15 6.79 6.10
C GLU A 28 -5.89 5.29 6.29
N LEU A 29 -5.14 4.70 5.36
CA LEU A 29 -4.48 3.41 5.58
C LEU A 29 -2.98 3.65 5.77
N ALA A 30 -2.45 3.31 6.95
CA ALA A 30 -1.02 3.37 7.23
C ALA A 30 -0.39 1.98 7.17
N LEU A 31 0.54 1.76 6.24
CA LEU A 31 1.40 0.58 6.21
C LEU A 31 2.52 0.77 7.23
N GLU A 32 2.60 -0.11 8.22
CA GLU A 32 3.58 -0.05 9.29
C GLU A 32 4.42 -1.33 9.32
N PRO A 33 5.71 -1.26 9.67
CA PRO A 33 6.54 -2.45 9.81
C PRO A 33 5.97 -3.40 10.86
N THR A 34 6.15 -4.69 10.64
CA THR A 34 5.77 -5.70 11.61
C THR A 34 6.90 -5.78 12.63
N LEU A 35 6.58 -5.67 13.92
CA LEU A 35 7.55 -5.89 14.99
C LEU A 35 7.46 -7.36 15.39
N ALA A 36 8.31 -8.20 14.82
CA ALA A 36 8.35 -9.63 15.14
C ALA A 36 9.50 -9.94 16.12
N GLY A 37 9.20 -10.74 17.16
CA GLY A 37 10.18 -11.26 18.11
C GLY A 37 10.47 -10.37 19.35
N LYS A 38 11.12 -10.96 20.37
CA LYS A 38 11.49 -10.29 21.63
C LYS A 38 12.41 -9.08 21.44
N GLU A 39 13.14 -9.01 20.32
CA GLU A 39 14.11 -7.96 20.01
C GLU A 39 13.53 -6.78 19.20
N ARG A 40 12.23 -6.75 18.89
CA ARG A 40 11.61 -5.68 18.07
C ARG A 40 12.36 -5.42 16.75
N ARG A 41 12.89 -6.46 16.10
CA ARG A 41 13.47 -6.30 14.76
C ARG A 41 12.34 -5.95 13.80
N PRO A 42 12.42 -4.83 13.06
CA PRO A 42 11.41 -4.50 12.06
C PRO A 42 11.52 -5.53 10.94
N THR A 43 10.50 -6.39 10.82
CA THR A 43 10.31 -7.19 9.62
C THR A 43 9.57 -6.34 8.59
N PRO A 44 9.98 -6.38 7.32
CA PRO A 44 9.35 -5.58 6.30
C PRO A 44 7.87 -5.98 6.19
N SER A 45 6.98 -5.02 6.43
CA SER A 45 5.56 -5.23 6.13
C SER A 45 5.34 -4.97 4.66
N ALA A 46 4.65 -5.87 3.98
CA ALA A 46 4.39 -5.74 2.56
C ALA A 46 2.91 -5.93 2.26
N LEU A 47 2.29 -4.90 1.68
CA LEU A 47 0.97 -5.00 1.09
C LEU A 47 1.14 -5.25 -0.41
N GLN A 48 0.60 -6.36 -0.90
CA GLN A 48 0.68 -6.74 -2.30
C GLN A 48 -0.71 -6.73 -2.94
N LEU A 49 -0.89 -5.86 -3.92
CA LEU A 49 -2.06 -5.90 -4.78
C LEU A 49 -1.77 -6.89 -5.90
N VAL A 50 -2.48 -8.02 -5.94
CA VAL A 50 -2.20 -9.12 -6.88
C VAL A 50 -2.82 -8.87 -8.25
N THR A 51 -2.43 -9.67 -9.24
CA THR A 51 -2.96 -9.57 -10.61
C THR A 51 -4.49 -9.55 -10.65
N GLY A 52 -5.05 -8.58 -11.39
CA GLY A 52 -6.50 -8.40 -11.50
C GLY A 52 -7.14 -7.68 -10.32
N SER A 53 -6.35 -7.23 -9.34
CA SER A 53 -6.86 -6.44 -8.21
C SER A 53 -7.24 -5.03 -8.63
N VAL A 54 -8.23 -4.50 -7.93
CA VAL A 54 -8.62 -3.08 -8.04
C VAL A 54 -8.33 -2.42 -6.70
N PHE A 55 -7.55 -1.34 -6.74
CA PHE A 55 -7.28 -0.50 -5.58
C PHE A 55 -7.88 0.88 -5.80
N VAL A 56 -8.82 1.27 -4.95
CA VAL A 56 -9.52 2.55 -5.03
C VAL A 56 -9.16 3.39 -3.82
N MET A 57 -8.72 4.62 -4.08
CA MET A 57 -8.54 5.64 -3.06
C MET A 57 -9.60 6.71 -3.27
N ALA A 58 -10.59 6.75 -2.39
CA ALA A 58 -11.70 7.70 -2.48
C ALA A 58 -11.25 9.14 -2.16
N LYS A 59 -12.15 10.09 -2.35
CA LYS A 59 -11.86 11.52 -2.21
C LYS A 59 -11.19 11.83 -0.86
N GLY A 60 -10.06 12.51 -0.91
CA GLY A 60 -9.33 12.94 0.29
C GLY A 60 -8.71 11.81 1.13
N SER A 61 -8.77 10.55 0.68
CA SER A 61 -8.17 9.42 1.39
C SER A 61 -6.65 9.44 1.32
N ARG A 62 -5.99 8.74 2.25
CA ARG A 62 -4.54 8.70 2.34
C ARG A 62 -4.03 7.27 2.45
N LEU A 63 -2.96 6.98 1.71
CA LEU A 63 -2.16 5.78 1.90
C LEU A 63 -0.78 6.22 2.37
N VAL A 64 -0.41 5.86 3.60
CA VAL A 64 0.87 6.22 4.20
C VAL A 64 1.75 4.99 4.28
N ILE A 65 2.95 5.05 3.73
CA ILE A 65 3.90 3.94 3.71
C ILE A 65 5.07 4.34 4.59
N ARG A 66 5.10 3.77 5.80
CA ARG A 66 6.08 4.13 6.82
C ARG A 66 7.41 3.41 6.60
N ARG A 67 8.42 3.83 7.37
CA ARG A 67 9.74 3.21 7.40
C ARG A 67 9.65 1.69 7.56
N GLY A 68 10.29 0.95 6.66
CA GLY A 68 10.30 -0.51 6.65
C GLY A 68 8.99 -1.14 6.19
N ALA A 69 8.05 -0.37 5.63
CA ALA A 69 6.89 -0.89 4.93
C ALA A 69 7.07 -0.76 3.41
N THR A 70 6.46 -1.71 2.69
CA THR A 70 6.54 -1.83 1.24
C THR A 70 5.14 -1.99 0.66
N LEU A 71 4.83 -1.20 -0.37
CA LEU A 71 3.68 -1.44 -1.23
C LEU A 71 4.16 -2.09 -2.53
N VAL A 72 3.55 -3.21 -2.92
CA VAL A 72 3.80 -3.87 -4.20
C VAL A 72 2.51 -3.87 -5.02
N ILE A 73 2.56 -3.26 -6.19
CA ILE A 73 1.46 -3.23 -7.15
C ILE A 73 1.81 -4.19 -8.28
N ARG A 74 1.19 -5.36 -8.32
CA ARG A 74 1.50 -6.40 -9.31
C ARG A 74 0.94 -6.09 -10.68
N THR A 75 1.52 -6.76 -11.67
CA THR A 75 1.11 -6.76 -13.08
C THR A 75 -0.41 -6.90 -13.20
N GLY A 76 -1.06 -6.05 -13.98
CA GLY A 76 -2.52 -6.12 -14.20
C GLY A 76 -3.38 -5.65 -13.03
N THR A 77 -2.79 -5.04 -12.00
CA THR A 77 -3.53 -4.28 -10.99
C THR A 77 -3.93 -2.93 -11.55
N ARG A 78 -5.15 -2.48 -11.22
CA ARG A 78 -5.61 -1.11 -11.49
C ARG A 78 -5.74 -0.33 -10.19
N MET A 79 -4.98 0.74 -10.09
CA MET A 79 -5.09 1.71 -9.00
C MET A 79 -5.79 2.97 -9.50
N ARG A 80 -6.84 3.40 -8.81
CA ARG A 80 -7.59 4.62 -9.13
C ARG A 80 -7.59 5.55 -7.93
N MET A 81 -7.17 6.79 -8.16
CA MET A 81 -7.12 7.84 -7.16
C MET A 81 -8.15 8.93 -7.50
N GLU A 82 -9.14 9.09 -6.61
CA GLU A 82 -10.13 10.17 -6.68
C GLU A 82 -9.51 11.52 -6.26
N PRO A 83 -10.18 12.65 -6.51
CA PRO A 83 -9.67 13.97 -6.15
C PRO A 83 -9.22 14.07 -4.69
N GLY A 84 -8.05 14.65 -4.46
CA GLY A 84 -7.47 14.80 -3.11
C GLY A 84 -6.91 13.52 -2.49
N ALA A 85 -7.00 12.36 -3.14
CA ALA A 85 -6.37 11.13 -2.65
C ALA A 85 -4.84 11.22 -2.72
N GLN A 86 -4.14 10.81 -1.67
CA GLN A 86 -2.69 11.00 -1.56
C GLN A 86 -1.97 9.71 -1.17
N VAL A 87 -0.96 9.33 -1.95
CA VAL A 87 0.01 8.31 -1.53
C VAL A 87 1.23 9.01 -0.96
N ILE A 88 1.56 8.72 0.29
CA ILE A 88 2.66 9.32 1.03
C ILE A 88 3.66 8.22 1.37
N VAL A 89 4.87 8.34 0.85
CA VAL A 89 5.98 7.43 1.14
C VAL A 89 6.94 8.15 2.07
N GLU A 90 6.99 7.72 3.33
CA GLU A 90 7.87 8.30 4.34
C GLU A 90 9.31 7.75 4.20
N GLU A 91 10.26 8.36 4.90
CA GLU A 91 11.67 7.95 4.88
C GLU A 91 11.84 6.45 5.17
N GLY A 92 12.52 5.74 4.27
CA GLY A 92 12.72 4.29 4.35
C GLY A 92 11.46 3.46 4.05
N GLY A 93 10.40 4.07 3.51
CA GLY A 93 9.28 3.38 2.88
C GLY A 93 9.53 3.10 1.40
N HIS A 94 8.94 2.03 0.89
CA HIS A 94 9.19 1.56 -0.48
C HIS A 94 7.90 1.33 -1.26
N VAL A 95 7.86 1.76 -2.52
CA VAL A 95 6.78 1.47 -3.47
C VAL A 95 7.37 0.80 -4.70
N TYR A 96 6.84 -0.37 -5.04
CA TYR A 96 7.19 -1.11 -6.24
C TYR A 96 5.96 -1.32 -7.11
N ILE A 97 6.10 -0.98 -8.38
CA ILE A 97 5.04 -1.12 -9.38
C ILE A 97 5.58 -2.05 -10.46
N GLU A 98 4.96 -3.19 -10.65
CA GLU A 98 5.34 -4.11 -11.73
C GLU A 98 4.89 -3.58 -13.09
N HIS A 99 5.55 -4.07 -14.15
CA HIS A 99 5.18 -3.73 -15.52
C HIS A 99 3.71 -4.08 -15.80
N LYS A 100 3.00 -3.20 -16.52
CA LYS A 100 1.57 -3.33 -16.86
C LYS A 100 0.61 -3.24 -15.66
N ALA A 101 1.05 -2.67 -14.54
CA ALA A 101 0.11 -2.09 -13.58
C ALA A 101 -0.32 -0.69 -14.07
N ASP A 102 -1.59 -0.37 -13.91
CA ASP A 102 -2.17 0.91 -14.31
C ASP A 102 -2.47 1.76 -13.06
N ILE A 103 -1.93 2.98 -13.02
CA ILE A 103 -2.22 3.94 -11.96
C ILE A 103 -2.84 5.18 -12.59
N ALA A 104 -4.10 5.43 -12.25
CA ALA A 104 -4.87 6.55 -12.77
C ALA A 104 -5.12 7.59 -11.67
N PHE A 105 -4.82 8.85 -12.00
CA PHE A 105 -5.02 10.00 -11.15
C PHE A 105 -6.19 10.83 -11.64
N THR A 106 -7.07 11.25 -10.72
CA THR A 106 -8.04 12.29 -11.04
C THR A 106 -7.37 13.66 -10.90
N PRO A 107 -7.47 14.54 -11.92
CA PRO A 107 -6.87 15.87 -11.87
C PRO A 107 -7.35 16.68 -10.65
N GLY A 108 -6.48 17.58 -10.18
CA GLY A 108 -6.87 18.61 -9.23
C GLY A 108 -6.82 18.23 -7.76
N GLU A 109 -5.85 17.39 -7.35
CA GLU A 109 -5.26 17.27 -5.98
C GLU A 109 -4.81 15.85 -5.64
N SER A 110 -5.01 14.85 -6.53
CA SER A 110 -4.45 13.52 -6.29
C SER A 110 -2.95 13.47 -6.64
N GLY A 111 -2.17 12.68 -5.92
CA GLY A 111 -0.73 12.59 -6.20
C GLY A 111 0.08 11.68 -5.28
N PHE A 112 1.38 11.60 -5.60
CA PHE A 112 2.40 10.90 -4.80
C PHE A 112 3.31 11.92 -4.13
N ARG A 113 3.55 11.72 -2.83
CA ARG A 113 4.54 12.47 -2.04
C ARG A 113 5.59 11.48 -1.55
N VAL A 114 6.83 11.71 -1.94
CA VAL A 114 7.95 10.82 -1.63
C VAL A 114 8.95 11.60 -0.77
N ALA A 115 9.12 11.18 0.48
CA ALA A 115 10.05 11.82 1.41
C ALA A 115 11.51 11.51 1.02
N ARG A 116 12.44 12.32 1.53
CA ARG A 116 13.87 12.04 1.40
C ARG A 116 14.17 10.66 2.00
N GLY A 117 14.91 9.83 1.27
CA GLY A 117 15.26 8.47 1.70
C GLY A 117 14.14 7.43 1.49
N ALA A 118 12.99 7.81 0.94
CA ALA A 118 12.02 6.88 0.39
C ALA A 118 12.38 6.47 -1.04
N SER A 119 11.89 5.34 -1.52
CA SER A 119 12.09 4.91 -2.92
C SER A 119 10.78 4.51 -3.59
N ILE A 120 10.59 4.98 -4.81
CA ILE A 120 9.56 4.50 -5.74
C ILE A 120 10.24 3.97 -7.00
N GLY A 121 9.84 2.79 -7.46
CA GLY A 121 10.47 2.17 -8.62
C GLY A 121 9.55 1.23 -9.38
N VAL A 122 9.89 1.01 -10.64
CA VAL A 122 9.32 -0.04 -11.46
C VAL A 122 10.35 -1.17 -11.50
N ASP A 123 10.08 -2.27 -10.78
CA ASP A 123 11.02 -3.39 -10.69
C ASP A 123 10.30 -4.76 -10.77
N PRO A 124 10.52 -5.55 -11.83
CA PRO A 124 9.95 -6.89 -11.98
C PRO A 124 10.60 -7.97 -11.09
N ALA A 125 11.79 -7.73 -10.53
CA ALA A 125 12.53 -8.73 -9.75
C ALA A 125 12.10 -8.76 -8.27
N LEU A 126 11.76 -7.60 -7.70
CA LEU A 126 11.37 -7.46 -6.29
C LEU A 126 10.02 -8.12 -5.96
N GLY A 127 9.12 -8.20 -6.92
CA GLY A 127 7.88 -8.96 -6.77
C GLY A 127 8.13 -10.47 -6.62
N ARG A 128 9.10 -11.05 -7.31
CA ARG A 128 9.28 -12.52 -7.33
C ARG A 128 9.88 -13.09 -6.03
N ALA A 129 10.48 -12.25 -5.19
CA ALA A 129 11.13 -12.68 -3.97
C ALA A 129 10.18 -12.86 -2.76
N LEU A 130 8.88 -12.57 -2.92
CA LEU A 130 7.93 -12.55 -1.82
C LEU A 130 7.13 -13.86 -1.78
N PRO A 131 7.35 -14.76 -0.80
CA PRO A 131 6.58 -15.99 -0.69
C PRO A 131 5.11 -15.69 -0.33
N GLU A 132 4.19 -16.46 -0.89
CA GLU A 132 2.76 -16.39 -0.60
C GLU A 132 2.51 -16.65 0.90
N LEU A 133 2.07 -15.63 1.64
CA LEU A 133 1.70 -15.75 3.05
C LEU A 133 0.30 -15.20 3.32
N ARG A 134 -0.37 -15.83 4.29
CA ARG A 134 -1.79 -15.65 4.61
C ARG A 134 -2.15 -14.19 4.89
N VAL A 135 -3.40 -13.87 4.57
CA VAL A 135 -4.00 -12.53 4.62
C VAL A 135 -4.33 -12.08 6.06
N PRO A 136 -3.55 -11.18 6.71
CA PRO A 136 -4.05 -10.36 7.80
C PRO A 136 -4.99 -9.27 7.28
N GLN A 137 -5.96 -8.87 8.10
CA GLN A 137 -6.84 -7.74 7.84
C GLN A 137 -6.29 -6.45 8.47
N PRO A 138 -6.57 -5.27 7.89
CA PRO A 138 -6.28 -3.98 8.49
C PRO A 138 -6.94 -3.87 9.87
N ILE A 139 -6.23 -3.25 10.80
CA ILE A 139 -6.69 -3.07 12.19
C ILE A 139 -7.04 -1.59 12.39
N PRO A 140 -8.21 -1.26 12.96
CA PRO A 140 -8.63 0.12 13.23
C PRO A 140 -7.67 0.87 14.17
N ARG A 141 -7.56 2.20 14.02
CA ARG A 141 -6.99 3.09 15.04
C ARG A 141 -8.04 3.35 16.11
N ILE A 142 -7.79 2.81 17.32
CA ILE A 142 -8.49 3.18 18.56
C ILE A 142 -7.90 4.50 19.09
#